data_AF-A0A8S1QT14-F1
#
_entry.id   AF-A0A8S1QT14-F1
#
_cell.length_a   1.000
_cell.length_b   1.000
_cell.length_c   1.000
_cell.angle_alpha   90.00
_cell.angle_beta   90.00
_cell.angle_gamma   90.00
#
_symmetry.space_group_name_H-M   'P 1'
#
loop_
_entity.id
_entity.type
_entity.pdbx_description
1 polymer ?
#
loop_
_entity_poly.entity_id
_entity_poly.type
_entity_poly.pdbx_seq_one_letter_code
_entity_poly.pdbx_strand_id
1 'polypeptide(L)'
;MDIQIQYQGNISKYYGITTYENLIQEILQIYQTITDIELSYQDEEGDTIQVSNTSDLYAINDFQQVIIEMNARVDEEQQKNSEKEKKKQEMKQKKFLEQKQKKQHAIENEQLILSKMEQEFTQNLEQKQQELEILVQEQLRLEQYKTDPLPVFELALNESNLFDRIKEKEDQLLYIDDKKGFQTQLKTIQKEIHEIFHQIYEERKNQHLQNYKKWNQTKQSLIKNGEKIEKKRQKIKKYQDSCTEKLQNHRDKLQRLLVELEKLDDDTE
;
A
#
# COMPACT_ATOMS: atom_id res chain seq x y z
N MET A 1 -48.04 20.16 46.32
CA MET A 1 -47.60 19.68 47.64
C MET A 1 -46.36 18.86 47.41
N ASP A 2 -45.37 18.94 48.31
CA ASP A 2 -44.14 18.14 48.19
C ASP A 2 -44.24 16.99 49.18
N ILE A 3 -44.17 15.76 48.68
CA ILE A 3 -44.48 14.55 49.45
C ILE A 3 -43.24 13.67 49.51
N GLN A 4 -42.93 13.14 50.69
CA GLN A 4 -41.87 12.17 50.89
C GLN A 4 -42.48 10.78 51.04
N ILE A 5 -42.06 9.85 50.18
CA ILE A 5 -42.50 8.45 50.24
C ILE A 5 -41.32 7.55 50.51
N GLN A 6 -41.48 6.66 51.48
CA GLN A 6 -40.55 5.58 51.76
C GLN A 6 -41.03 4.27 51.14
N TYR A 7 -40.18 3.65 50.31
CA TYR A 7 -40.42 2.32 49.76
C TYR A 7 -39.16 1.47 49.85
N GLN A 8 -39.28 0.29 50.45
CA GLN A 8 -38.17 -0.67 50.65
C GLN A 8 -36.89 -0.01 51.24
N GLY A 9 -37.05 0.94 52.15
CA GLY A 9 -35.95 1.65 52.81
C GLY A 9 -35.37 2.86 52.06
N ASN A 10 -35.84 3.16 50.85
CA ASN A 10 -35.47 4.37 50.10
C ASN A 10 -36.53 5.45 50.26
N ILE A 11 -36.12 6.69 50.54
CA ILE A 11 -37.01 7.86 50.61
C ILE A 11 -36.89 8.65 49.31
N SER A 12 -38.00 8.75 48.58
CA SER A 12 -38.14 9.53 47.35
C SER A 12 -38.98 10.79 47.62
N LYS A 13 -38.59 11.92 47.02
CA LYS A 13 -39.33 13.18 47.11
C LYS A 13 -40.05 13.46 45.80
N TYR A 14 -41.35 13.69 45.88
CA TYR A 14 -42.23 14.03 44.76
C TYR A 14 -42.68 15.47 44.91
N TYR A 15 -42.46 16.29 43.89
CA TYR A 15 -42.64 17.75 43.96
C TYR A 15 -43.89 18.18 43.20
N GLY A 16 -44.63 19.14 43.76
CA GLY A 16 -45.76 19.73 43.03
C GLY A 16 -46.98 18.81 42.85
N ILE A 17 -47.13 17.79 43.67
CA ILE A 17 -48.26 16.85 43.64
C ILE A 17 -49.57 17.58 43.97
N THR A 18 -50.59 17.38 43.13
CA THR A 18 -51.89 18.05 43.23
C THR A 18 -53.04 17.11 43.59
N THR A 19 -52.95 15.82 43.24
CA THR A 19 -53.96 14.81 43.54
C THR A 19 -53.31 13.47 43.88
N TYR A 20 -54.08 12.58 44.50
CA TYR A 20 -53.66 11.21 44.77
C TYR A 20 -53.33 10.44 43.49
N GLU A 21 -54.13 10.59 42.44
CA GLU A 21 -53.87 9.94 41.15
C GLU A 21 -52.57 10.44 40.52
N ASN A 22 -52.25 11.73 40.68
CA ASN A 22 -50.98 12.31 40.21
C ASN A 22 -49.80 11.68 40.97
N LEU A 23 -49.91 11.54 42.29
CA LEU A 23 -48.91 10.86 43.13
C LEU A 23 -48.68 9.42 42.67
N ILE A 24 -49.76 8.65 42.47
CA ILE A 24 -49.68 7.26 42.02
C ILE A 24 -49.05 7.16 40.63
N GLN A 25 -49.34 8.07 39.70
CA GLN A 25 -48.73 8.09 38.38
C GLN A 25 -47.22 8.38 38.43
N GLU A 26 -46.78 9.35 39.25
CA GLU A 26 -45.34 9.62 39.40
C GLU A 26 -44.59 8.46 40.05
N ILE A 27 -45.21 7.80 41.05
CA ILE A 27 -44.67 6.57 41.64
C ILE A 27 -44.51 5.48 40.57
N LEU A 28 -45.53 5.25 39.74
CA LEU A 28 -45.51 4.22 38.69
C LEU A 28 -44.54 4.53 37.54
N GLN A 29 -44.22 5.80 37.30
CA GLN A 29 -43.16 6.17 36.34
C GLN A 29 -41.77 5.72 36.81
N ILE A 30 -41.51 5.84 38.11
CA ILE A 30 -40.23 5.45 38.74
C ILE A 30 -40.19 3.93 38.95
N TYR A 31 -41.29 3.35 39.44
CA TYR A 31 -41.41 1.94 39.82
C TYR A 31 -42.40 1.23 38.89
N GLN A 32 -41.97 0.97 37.65
CA GLN A 32 -42.82 0.47 36.56
C GLN A 32 -43.40 -0.95 36.75
N THR A 33 -42.97 -1.68 37.79
CA THR A 33 -43.31 -3.09 38.02
C THR A 33 -44.11 -3.31 39.31
N ILE A 34 -44.53 -2.24 39.99
CA ILE A 34 -45.34 -2.36 41.20
C ILE A 34 -46.83 -2.26 40.88
N THR A 35 -47.64 -3.01 41.61
CA THR A 35 -49.10 -3.03 41.56
C THR A 35 -49.65 -2.97 42.98
N ASP A 36 -50.95 -2.68 43.13
CA ASP A 36 -51.63 -2.64 44.43
C ASP A 36 -50.89 -1.74 45.45
N ILE A 37 -50.74 -0.45 45.10
CA ILE A 37 -50.06 0.53 45.95
C ILE A 37 -50.96 0.89 47.15
N GLU A 38 -50.44 0.63 48.34
CA GLU A 38 -51.00 1.05 49.62
C GLU A 38 -50.08 2.09 50.24
N LEU A 39 -50.63 3.25 50.59
CA LEU A 39 -49.91 4.34 51.23
C LEU A 39 -50.41 4.51 52.65
N SER A 40 -49.51 4.64 53.62
CA SER A 40 -49.84 4.88 55.02
C SER A 40 -48.81 5.78 55.69
N TYR A 41 -49.20 6.51 56.73
CA TYR A 41 -48.26 7.27 57.57
C TYR A 41 -48.63 7.12 59.05
N GLN A 42 -47.70 7.45 59.94
CA GLN A 42 -47.98 7.55 61.37
C GLN A 42 -48.30 8.98 61.76
N ASP A 43 -49.40 9.19 62.49
CA ASP A 43 -49.78 10.50 63.01
C ASP A 43 -49.03 10.87 64.30
N GLU A 44 -49.36 12.03 64.88
CA GLU A 44 -48.74 12.55 66.10
C GLU A 44 -49.05 11.69 67.35
N GLU A 45 -50.13 10.90 67.31
CA GLU A 45 -50.56 10.00 68.38
C GLU A 45 -49.94 8.59 68.23
N GLY A 46 -49.28 8.34 67.10
CA GLY A 46 -48.62 7.07 66.76
C GLY A 46 -49.54 6.08 66.04
N ASP A 47 -50.72 6.52 65.61
CA ASP A 47 -51.68 5.70 64.87
C ASP A 47 -51.31 5.65 63.38
N THR A 48 -51.41 4.47 62.78
CA THR A 48 -51.19 4.27 61.34
C THR A 48 -52.44 4.70 60.57
N ILE A 49 -52.33 5.77 59.79
CA ILE A 49 -53.41 6.28 58.94
C ILE A 49 -53.15 5.88 57.49
N GLN A 50 -54.18 5.33 56.83
CA GLN A 50 -54.13 4.97 55.42
C GLN A 50 -54.47 6.17 54.53
N VAL A 51 -53.72 6.34 53.44
CA VAL A 51 -53.92 7.38 52.43
C VAL A 51 -54.44 6.71 51.16
N SER A 52 -55.72 6.92 50.88
CA SER A 52 -56.43 6.24 49.78
C SER A 52 -56.97 7.21 48.73
N ASN A 53 -57.05 8.50 49.03
CA ASN A 53 -57.63 9.50 48.15
C ASN A 53 -57.00 10.89 48.37
N THR A 54 -57.39 11.84 47.51
CA THR A 54 -56.85 13.20 47.53
C THR A 54 -57.21 13.96 48.83
N SER A 55 -58.36 13.70 49.45
CA SER A 55 -58.76 14.32 50.72
C SER A 55 -57.88 13.84 51.88
N ASP A 56 -57.50 12.56 51.90
CA ASP A 56 -56.61 11.99 52.92
C ASP A 56 -55.22 12.64 52.85
N LEU A 57 -54.74 12.95 51.63
CA LEU A 57 -53.52 13.74 51.45
C LEU A 57 -53.67 15.13 52.07
N TYR A 58 -54.76 15.84 51.77
CA TYR A 58 -55.00 17.18 52.33
C TYR A 58 -55.23 17.20 53.85
N ALA A 59 -55.58 16.07 54.46
CA ALA A 59 -55.71 15.96 55.92
C ALA A 59 -54.35 15.95 56.65
N ILE A 60 -53.24 15.82 55.93
CA ILE A 60 -51.89 15.87 56.50
C ILE A 60 -51.50 17.33 56.73
N ASN A 61 -51.47 17.75 58.00
CA ASN A 61 -51.23 19.14 58.39
C ASN A 61 -49.80 19.65 58.07
N ASP A 62 -48.79 18.76 58.08
CA ASP A 62 -47.40 19.12 57.72
C ASP A 62 -46.66 17.99 56.95
N PHE A 63 -46.64 18.11 55.62
CA PHE A 63 -45.93 17.18 54.73
C PHE A 63 -44.40 17.19 54.86
N GLN A 64 -43.80 18.18 55.54
CA GLN A 64 -42.34 18.19 55.74
C GLN A 64 -41.90 17.29 56.89
N GLN A 65 -42.81 17.00 57.83
CA GLN A 65 -42.56 16.17 59.00
C GLN A 65 -43.09 14.74 58.87
N VAL A 66 -43.94 14.48 57.88
CA VAL A 66 -44.56 13.17 57.64
C VAL A 66 -43.85 12.44 56.49
N ILE A 67 -43.47 11.19 56.73
CA ILE A 67 -43.01 10.26 55.69
C ILE A 67 -44.14 9.27 55.44
N ILE A 68 -44.63 9.21 54.21
CA ILE A 68 -45.63 8.22 53.81
C ILE A 68 -44.90 6.91 53.47
N GLU A 69 -45.20 5.85 54.19
CA GLU A 69 -44.76 4.50 53.87
C GLU A 69 -45.60 3.91 52.74
N MET A 70 -44.93 3.43 51.71
CA MET A 70 -45.54 2.70 50.60
C MET A 70 -45.33 1.20 50.79
N ASN A 71 -46.43 0.45 50.76
CA ASN A 71 -46.42 -0.98 50.53
C ASN A 71 -47.02 -1.22 49.16
N ALA A 72 -46.34 -2.00 48.32
CA ALA A 72 -46.84 -2.33 47.00
C ALA A 72 -46.42 -3.75 46.65
N ARG A 73 -47.31 -4.46 45.95
CA ARG A 73 -46.99 -5.76 45.40
C ARG A 73 -46.12 -5.57 44.17
N VAL A 74 -45.19 -6.50 43.93
CA VAL A 74 -44.44 -6.52 42.68
C VAL A 74 -45.16 -7.47 41.72
N ASP A 75 -45.41 -7.01 40.50
CA ASP A 75 -45.83 -7.90 39.43
C ASP A 75 -44.61 -8.74 38.99
N GLU A 76 -44.49 -9.93 39.59
CA GLU A 76 -43.41 -10.87 39.32
C GLU A 76 -43.36 -11.30 37.85
N GLU A 77 -44.49 -11.29 37.14
CA GLU A 77 -44.56 -11.65 35.73
C GLU A 77 -43.99 -10.51 34.86
N GLN A 78 -44.36 -9.27 35.15
CA GLN A 78 -43.87 -8.07 34.47
C GLN A 78 -42.38 -7.82 34.74
N GLN A 79 -41.91 -8.08 35.97
CA GLN A 79 -40.49 -8.02 36.32
C GLN A 79 -39.68 -9.09 35.57
N LYS A 80 -40.15 -10.33 35.53
CA LYS A 80 -39.48 -11.43 34.82
C LYS A 80 -39.44 -11.22 33.31
N ASN A 81 -40.47 -10.61 32.73
CA ASN A 81 -40.49 -10.23 31.32
C ASN A 81 -39.49 -9.09 31.04
N SER A 82 -39.41 -8.08 31.90
CA SER A 82 -38.44 -6.98 31.79
C SER A 82 -36.99 -7.46 31.90
N GLU A 83 -36.69 -8.41 32.78
CA GLU A 83 -35.36 -9.03 32.88
C GLU A 83 -34.99 -9.86 31.66
N LYS A 84 -35.96 -10.61 31.08
CA LYS A 84 -35.74 -11.34 29.83
C LYS A 84 -35.47 -10.40 28.67
N GLU A 85 -36.21 -9.28 28.57
CA GLU A 85 -36.03 -8.26 27.54
C GLU A 85 -34.64 -7.62 27.64
N LYS A 86 -34.21 -7.21 28.85
CA LYS A 86 -32.86 -6.69 29.11
C LYS A 86 -31.77 -7.67 28.69
N LYS A 87 -31.84 -8.94 29.13
CA LYS A 87 -30.87 -9.98 28.74
C LYS A 87 -30.82 -10.20 27.24
N LYS A 88 -31.97 -10.12 26.56
CA LYS A 88 -32.06 -10.24 25.10
C LYS A 88 -31.40 -9.05 24.39
N GLN A 89 -31.59 -7.83 24.89
CA GLN A 89 -30.92 -6.62 24.36
C GLN A 89 -29.40 -6.67 24.59
N GLU A 90 -28.94 -7.05 25.78
CA GLU A 90 -27.51 -7.22 26.09
C GLU A 90 -26.86 -8.26 25.16
N MET A 91 -27.53 -9.40 24.95
CA MET A 91 -27.02 -10.44 24.04
C MET A 91 -26.98 -9.96 22.58
N LYS A 92 -27.94 -9.16 22.14
CA LYS A 92 -27.92 -8.53 20.81
C LYS A 92 -26.76 -7.55 20.67
N GLN A 93 -26.57 -6.63 21.63
CA GLN A 93 -25.46 -5.67 21.64
C GLN A 93 -24.10 -6.38 21.63
N LYS A 94 -23.93 -7.43 22.45
CA LYS A 94 -22.67 -8.18 22.50
C LYS A 94 -22.36 -8.84 21.15
N LYS A 95 -23.35 -9.50 20.53
CA LYS A 95 -23.19 -10.11 19.20
C LYS A 95 -22.85 -9.07 18.13
N PHE A 96 -23.48 -7.91 18.20
CA PHE A 96 -23.20 -6.79 17.29
C PHE A 96 -21.75 -6.30 17.43
N LEU A 97 -21.29 -6.02 18.65
CA LEU A 97 -19.92 -5.59 18.91
C LEU A 97 -18.88 -6.63 18.47
N GLU A 98 -19.14 -7.91 18.69
CA GLU A 98 -18.27 -8.99 18.22
C GLU A 98 -18.20 -9.06 16.68
N GLN A 99 -19.31 -8.84 15.98
CA GLN A 99 -19.32 -8.78 14.51
C GLN A 99 -18.57 -7.56 13.99
N LYS A 100 -18.77 -6.39 14.61
CA LYS A 100 -18.08 -5.15 14.26
C LYS A 100 -16.56 -5.29 14.42
N GLN A 101 -16.11 -5.81 15.56
CA GLN A 101 -14.68 -6.08 15.80
C GLN A 101 -14.09 -7.07 14.79
N LYS A 102 -14.80 -8.15 14.47
CA LYS A 102 -14.34 -9.13 13.46
C LYS A 102 -14.15 -8.49 12.09
N LYS A 103 -15.07 -7.62 11.66
CA LYS A 103 -14.94 -6.92 10.38
C LYS A 103 -13.81 -5.89 10.40
N GLN A 104 -13.65 -5.12 11.48
CA GLN A 104 -12.52 -4.20 11.64
C GLN A 104 -11.17 -4.93 11.56
N HIS A 105 -11.01 -6.04 12.28
CA HIS A 105 -9.78 -6.83 12.22
C HIS A 105 -9.53 -7.41 10.82
N ALA A 106 -10.57 -7.78 10.07
CA ALA A 106 -10.43 -8.23 8.69
C ALA A 106 -9.96 -7.09 7.76
N ILE A 107 -10.47 -5.87 7.95
CA ILE A 107 -10.04 -4.66 7.22
C ILE A 107 -8.57 -4.34 7.52
N GLU A 108 -8.18 -4.31 8.79
CA GLU A 108 -6.80 -4.03 9.22
C GLU A 108 -5.81 -5.05 8.62
N ASN A 109 -6.16 -6.34 8.66
CA ASN A 109 -5.37 -7.39 8.04
C ASN A 109 -5.21 -7.18 6.53
N GLU A 110 -6.29 -6.83 5.83
CA GLU A 110 -6.27 -6.63 4.39
C GLU A 110 -5.45 -5.39 3.98
N GLN A 111 -5.55 -4.30 4.76
CA GLN A 111 -4.71 -3.11 4.59
C GLN A 111 -3.24 -3.42 4.79
N LEU A 112 -2.90 -4.24 5.79
CA LEU A 112 -1.52 -4.67 6.03
C LEU A 112 -0.98 -5.52 4.87
N ILE A 113 -1.80 -6.41 4.31
CA ILE A 113 -1.45 -7.22 3.13
C ILE A 113 -1.18 -6.30 1.93
N LEU A 114 -2.07 -5.35 1.64
CA LEU A 114 -1.90 -4.38 0.56
C LEU A 114 -0.60 -3.59 0.71
N SER A 115 -0.36 -3.02 1.88
CA SER A 115 0.85 -2.24 2.18
C SER A 115 2.13 -3.05 1.93
N LYS A 116 2.17 -4.30 2.40
CA LYS A 116 3.31 -5.21 2.17
C LYS A 116 3.48 -5.53 0.68
N MET A 117 2.39 -5.83 -0.02
CA MET A 117 2.45 -6.14 -1.47
C MET A 117 2.91 -4.94 -2.30
N GLU A 118 2.46 -3.72 -1.96
CA GLU A 118 2.88 -2.49 -2.64
C GLU A 118 4.37 -2.22 -2.43
N GLN A 119 4.89 -2.44 -1.21
CA GLN A 119 6.30 -2.31 -0.91
C GLN A 119 7.15 -3.36 -1.65
N GLU A 120 6.75 -4.63 -1.59
CA GLU A 120 7.44 -5.72 -2.31
C GLU A 120 7.42 -5.49 -3.83
N PHE A 121 6.31 -5.02 -4.38
CA PHE A 121 6.19 -4.69 -5.79
C PHE A 121 7.15 -3.58 -6.19
N THR A 122 7.18 -2.48 -5.42
CA THR A 122 8.04 -1.33 -5.71
C THR A 122 9.51 -1.73 -5.69
N GLN A 123 9.95 -2.46 -4.66
CA GLN A 123 11.34 -2.93 -4.55
C GLN A 123 11.74 -3.86 -5.70
N ASN A 124 10.89 -4.85 -6.03
CA ASN A 124 11.17 -5.77 -7.12
C ASN A 124 11.17 -5.08 -8.49
N LEU A 125 10.29 -4.09 -8.68
CA LEU A 125 10.23 -3.33 -9.92
C LEU A 125 11.50 -2.49 -10.11
N GLU A 126 11.94 -1.82 -9.05
CA GLU A 126 13.17 -1.01 -9.04
C GLU A 126 14.39 -1.88 -9.37
N GLN A 127 14.55 -3.04 -8.72
CA GLN A 127 15.64 -3.98 -9.02
C GLN A 127 15.64 -4.39 -10.49
N LYS A 128 14.48 -4.76 -11.05
CA LYS A 128 14.38 -5.14 -12.46
C LYS A 128 14.70 -3.98 -13.41
N GLN A 129 14.33 -2.75 -13.04
CA GLN A 129 14.63 -1.54 -13.81
C GLN A 129 16.13 -1.23 -13.78
N GLN A 130 16.79 -1.34 -12.63
CA GLN A 130 18.25 -1.19 -12.52
C GLN A 130 18.99 -2.21 -13.39
N GLU A 131 18.56 -3.47 -13.36
CA GLU A 131 19.16 -4.50 -14.23
C GLU A 131 18.96 -4.23 -15.72
N LEU A 132 17.83 -3.60 -16.11
CA LEU A 132 17.58 -3.17 -17.48
C LEU A 132 18.50 -2.01 -17.86
N GLU A 133 18.68 -1.04 -16.97
CA GLU A 133 19.53 0.12 -17.17
C GLU A 133 20.98 -0.27 -17.44
N ILE A 134 21.53 -1.24 -16.68
CA ILE A 134 22.87 -1.79 -16.91
C ILE A 134 23.00 -2.34 -18.34
N LEU A 135 21.99 -3.08 -18.82
CA LEU A 135 22.02 -3.63 -20.18
C LEU A 135 21.95 -2.52 -21.24
N VAL A 136 21.16 -1.47 -21.00
CA VAL A 136 21.04 -0.31 -21.90
C VAL A 136 22.35 0.48 -21.94
N GLN A 137 22.99 0.71 -20.79
CA GLN A 137 24.30 1.35 -20.72
C GLN A 137 25.37 0.53 -21.46
N GLU A 138 25.35 -0.79 -21.31
CA GLU A 138 26.24 -1.67 -22.07
C GLU A 138 25.98 -1.60 -23.58
N GLN A 139 24.72 -1.50 -24.00
CA GLN A 139 24.36 -1.31 -25.41
C GLN A 139 24.96 -0.01 -25.97
N LEU A 140 24.80 1.10 -25.24
CA LEU A 140 25.34 2.41 -25.62
C LEU A 140 26.87 2.38 -25.71
N ARG A 141 27.52 1.71 -24.74
CA ARG A 141 28.98 1.52 -24.76
C ARG A 141 29.42 0.74 -26.00
N LEU A 142 28.74 -0.35 -26.34
CA LEU A 142 29.04 -1.16 -27.52
C LEU A 142 28.78 -0.42 -28.84
N GLU A 143 27.79 0.49 -28.88
CA GLU A 143 27.48 1.28 -30.08
C GLU A 143 28.63 2.22 -30.49
N GLN A 144 29.43 2.69 -29.52
CA GLN A 144 30.63 3.50 -29.80
C GLN A 144 31.66 2.77 -30.67
N TYR A 145 31.64 1.44 -30.68
CA TYR A 145 32.55 0.59 -31.44
C TYR A 145 31.92 0.01 -32.72
N LYS A 146 30.76 0.52 -33.14
CA LYS A 146 30.02 0.03 -34.31
C LYS A 146 30.60 0.51 -35.65
N THR A 147 31.48 1.50 -35.65
CA THR A 147 32.05 2.08 -36.87
C THR A 147 32.79 1.02 -37.70
N ASP A 148 32.56 1.04 -39.01
CA ASP A 148 33.22 0.15 -39.96
C ASP A 148 34.74 0.38 -39.94
N PRO A 149 35.57 -0.67 -39.81
CA PRO A 149 37.03 -0.53 -39.86
C PRO A 149 37.60 -0.26 -41.27
N LEU A 150 36.80 -0.34 -42.34
CA LEU A 150 37.26 -0.16 -43.72
C LEU A 150 37.76 1.27 -44.04
N PRO A 151 37.03 2.35 -43.73
CA PRO A 151 37.52 3.72 -43.98
C PRO A 151 38.83 4.04 -43.24
N VAL A 152 39.03 3.45 -42.06
CA VAL A 152 40.26 3.62 -41.26
C VAL A 152 41.44 2.89 -41.91
N PHE A 153 41.20 1.76 -42.57
CA PHE A 153 42.22 1.02 -43.30
C PHE A 153 42.69 1.78 -44.57
N GLU A 154 41.76 2.36 -45.32
CA GLU A 154 42.09 3.13 -46.53
C GLU A 154 42.95 4.36 -46.20
N LEU A 155 42.61 5.09 -45.14
CA LEU A 155 43.42 6.21 -44.63
C LEU A 155 44.81 5.75 -44.19
N ALA A 156 44.90 4.71 -43.36
CA ALA A 156 46.17 4.22 -42.82
C ALA A 156 47.10 3.60 -43.89
N LEU A 157 46.54 3.10 -45.00
CA LEU A 157 47.32 2.63 -46.15
C LEU A 157 47.90 3.81 -46.93
N ASN A 158 47.11 4.87 -47.14
CA ASN A 158 47.54 6.09 -47.83
C ASN A 158 48.57 6.91 -47.04
N GLU A 159 48.50 6.90 -45.71
CA GLU A 159 49.42 7.62 -44.80
C GLU A 159 50.74 6.88 -44.50
N SER A 160 51.00 5.72 -45.12
CA SER A 160 52.05 4.79 -44.68
C SER A 160 53.52 5.20 -44.96
N ASN A 161 53.83 6.49 -45.12
CA ASN A 161 55.17 7.04 -45.47
C ASN A 161 55.84 6.30 -46.66
N LEU A 162 55.02 5.67 -47.50
CA LEU A 162 55.48 4.84 -48.61
C LEU A 162 56.22 5.69 -49.64
N PHE A 163 55.71 6.89 -49.89
CA PHE A 163 56.32 7.89 -50.76
C PHE A 163 57.65 8.43 -50.20
N ASP A 164 57.75 8.64 -48.89
CA ASP A 164 59.01 9.11 -48.28
C ASP A 164 60.11 8.06 -48.39
N ARG A 165 59.77 6.78 -48.18
CA ARG A 165 60.70 5.65 -48.35
C ARG A 165 61.11 5.42 -49.81
N ILE A 166 60.19 5.65 -50.75
CA ILE A 166 60.51 5.62 -52.19
C ILE A 166 61.47 6.75 -52.53
N LYS A 167 61.20 7.97 -52.04
CA LYS A 167 62.02 9.15 -52.29
C LYS A 167 63.46 9.01 -51.74
N GLU A 168 63.62 8.49 -50.52
CA GLU A 168 64.94 8.18 -49.95
C GLU A 168 65.77 7.21 -50.82
N LYS A 169 65.10 6.31 -51.55
CA LYS A 169 65.73 5.34 -52.44
C LYS A 169 65.98 5.92 -53.83
N GLU A 170 65.09 6.77 -54.34
CA GLU A 170 65.33 7.54 -55.57
C GLU A 170 66.51 8.50 -55.41
N ASP A 171 66.65 9.15 -54.26
CA ASP A 171 67.78 10.04 -53.95
C ASP A 171 69.13 9.28 -53.96
N GLN A 172 69.15 7.97 -53.64
CA GLN A 172 70.35 7.14 -53.72
C GLN A 172 70.81 6.86 -55.16
N LEU A 173 69.91 6.96 -56.15
CA LEU A 173 70.22 6.74 -57.57
C LEU A 173 70.83 7.96 -58.25
N LEU A 174 70.58 9.17 -57.73
CA LEU A 174 71.00 10.44 -58.33
C LEU A 174 72.52 10.67 -58.35
N TYR A 175 73.31 9.88 -57.62
CA TYR A 175 74.75 10.09 -57.43
C TYR A 175 75.66 9.07 -58.14
N ILE A 176 75.15 8.35 -59.16
CA ILE A 176 75.90 7.28 -59.85
C ILE A 176 76.22 7.69 -61.30
N ASP A 177 77.50 7.92 -61.58
CA ASP A 177 77.96 8.31 -62.94
C ASP A 177 78.18 7.10 -63.89
N ASP A 178 78.34 5.87 -63.37
CA ASP A 178 78.49 4.65 -64.20
C ASP A 178 77.12 4.05 -64.58
N LYS A 179 76.87 3.96 -65.89
CA LYS A 179 75.64 3.39 -66.47
C LYS A 179 75.38 1.94 -66.05
N LYS A 180 76.41 1.10 -65.85
CA LYS A 180 76.24 -0.29 -65.40
C LYS A 180 75.97 -0.37 -63.90
N GLY A 181 76.69 0.41 -63.09
CA GLY A 181 76.43 0.59 -61.67
C GLY A 181 75.02 1.09 -61.39
N PHE A 182 74.56 2.09 -62.17
CA PHE A 182 73.22 2.66 -62.09
C PHE A 182 72.12 1.63 -62.35
N GLN A 183 72.21 0.83 -63.43
CA GLN A 183 71.20 -0.19 -63.73
C GLN A 183 71.12 -1.28 -62.66
N THR A 184 72.26 -1.65 -62.07
CA THR A 184 72.31 -2.67 -61.02
C THR A 184 71.67 -2.14 -59.74
N GLN A 185 72.01 -0.92 -59.32
CA GLN A 185 71.40 -0.29 -58.15
C GLN A 185 69.91 0.01 -58.34
N LEU A 186 69.49 0.40 -59.55
CA LEU A 186 68.07 0.60 -59.87
C LEU A 186 67.26 -0.68 -59.66
N LYS A 187 67.77 -1.84 -60.11
CA LYS A 187 67.11 -3.14 -59.89
C LYS A 187 67.07 -3.52 -58.41
N THR A 188 68.14 -3.24 -57.67
CA THR A 188 68.19 -3.48 -56.22
C THR A 188 67.16 -2.63 -55.49
N ILE A 189 67.10 -1.33 -55.80
CA ILE A 189 66.15 -0.39 -55.21
C ILE A 189 64.71 -0.76 -55.56
N GLN A 190 64.43 -1.14 -56.81
CA GLN A 190 63.10 -1.62 -57.21
C GLN A 190 62.67 -2.85 -56.40
N LYS A 191 63.59 -3.78 -56.16
CA LYS A 191 63.33 -4.96 -55.32
C LYS A 191 63.08 -4.57 -53.86
N GLU A 192 63.89 -3.68 -53.29
CA GLU A 192 63.72 -3.19 -51.92
C GLU A 192 62.40 -2.42 -51.72
N ILE A 193 62.04 -1.54 -52.65
CA ILE A 193 60.74 -0.83 -52.63
C ILE A 193 59.59 -1.84 -52.70
N HIS A 194 59.70 -2.86 -53.55
CA HIS A 194 58.69 -3.90 -53.66
C HIS A 194 58.54 -4.71 -52.35
N GLU A 195 59.66 -5.05 -51.70
CA GLU A 195 59.65 -5.73 -50.39
C GLU A 195 59.06 -4.83 -49.29
N ILE A 196 59.40 -3.53 -49.25
CA ILE A 196 58.83 -2.56 -48.31
C ILE A 196 57.32 -2.43 -48.50
N PHE A 197 56.86 -2.33 -49.75
CA PHE A 197 55.43 -2.28 -50.06
C PHE A 197 54.72 -3.54 -49.60
N HIS A 198 55.26 -4.72 -49.89
CA HIS A 198 54.67 -5.98 -49.46
C HIS A 198 54.59 -6.10 -47.93
N GLN A 199 55.64 -5.67 -47.22
CA GLN A 199 55.64 -5.68 -45.76
C GLN A 199 54.56 -4.77 -45.18
N ILE A 200 54.47 -3.52 -45.67
CA ILE A 200 53.46 -2.55 -45.22
C ILE A 200 52.05 -3.07 -45.54
N TYR A 201 51.84 -3.61 -46.74
CA TYR A 201 50.56 -4.18 -47.14
C TYR A 201 50.13 -5.34 -46.24
N GLU A 202 51.02 -6.32 -45.98
CA GLU A 202 50.68 -7.46 -45.13
C GLU A 202 50.45 -7.04 -43.67
N GLU A 203 51.24 -6.09 -43.14
CA GLU A 203 51.01 -5.53 -41.80
C GLU A 203 49.62 -4.89 -41.69
N ARG A 204 49.27 -4.02 -42.64
CA ARG A 204 47.97 -3.33 -42.67
C ARG A 204 46.82 -4.30 -42.88
N LYS A 205 46.96 -5.28 -43.78
CA LYS A 205 45.98 -6.35 -44.02
C LYS A 205 45.71 -7.16 -42.74
N ASN A 206 46.76 -7.52 -42.00
CA ASN A 206 46.63 -8.24 -40.74
C ASN A 206 45.93 -7.38 -39.67
N GLN A 207 46.29 -6.09 -39.57
CA GLN A 207 45.63 -5.14 -38.67
C GLN A 207 44.14 -4.98 -39.01
N HIS A 208 43.80 -4.81 -40.29
CA HIS A 208 42.41 -4.72 -40.74
C HIS A 208 41.63 -6.00 -40.44
N LEU A 209 42.21 -7.18 -40.68
CA LEU A 209 41.56 -8.45 -40.36
C LEU A 209 41.27 -8.58 -38.86
N GLN A 210 42.17 -8.14 -37.99
CA GLN A 210 41.95 -8.12 -36.54
C GLN A 210 40.83 -7.14 -36.16
N ASN A 211 40.82 -5.93 -36.72
CA ASN A 211 39.79 -4.93 -36.48
C ASN A 211 38.41 -5.41 -36.97
N TYR A 212 38.35 -6.03 -38.15
CA TYR A 212 37.14 -6.62 -38.70
C TYR A 212 36.60 -7.76 -37.83
N LYS A 213 37.47 -8.62 -37.30
CA LYS A 213 37.07 -9.66 -36.32
C LYS A 213 36.46 -9.03 -35.07
N LYS A 214 37.10 -8.02 -34.48
CA LYS A 214 36.58 -7.30 -33.30
C LYS A 214 35.24 -6.63 -33.60
N TRP A 215 35.12 -5.94 -34.73
CA TRP A 215 33.88 -5.30 -35.16
C TRP A 215 32.73 -6.29 -35.32
N ASN A 216 32.98 -7.45 -35.96
CA ASN A 216 31.98 -8.50 -36.07
C ASN A 216 31.55 -9.06 -34.71
N GLN A 217 32.50 -9.25 -33.79
CA GLN A 217 32.19 -9.65 -32.40
C GLN A 217 31.32 -8.59 -31.70
N THR A 218 31.67 -7.30 -31.81
CA THR A 218 30.87 -6.19 -31.27
C THR A 218 29.46 -6.18 -31.86
N LYS A 219 29.32 -6.35 -33.18
CA LYS A 219 28.02 -6.43 -33.87
C LYS A 219 27.16 -7.57 -33.35
N GLN A 220 27.73 -8.76 -33.17
CA GLN A 220 27.01 -9.90 -32.57
C GLN A 220 26.63 -9.64 -31.12
N SER A 221 27.50 -9.02 -30.33
CA SER A 221 27.22 -8.63 -28.94
C SER A 221 26.09 -7.60 -28.86
N LEU A 222 26.07 -6.60 -29.74
CA LEU A 222 24.99 -5.62 -29.85
C LEU A 222 23.63 -6.26 -30.14
N ILE A 223 23.59 -7.25 -31.04
CA ILE A 223 22.35 -8.00 -31.34
C ILE A 223 21.90 -8.78 -30.11
N LYS A 224 22.80 -9.57 -29.51
CA LYS A 224 22.49 -10.38 -28.32
C LYS A 224 22.04 -9.53 -27.13
N ASN A 225 22.67 -8.37 -26.94
CA ASN A 225 22.34 -7.48 -25.84
C ASN A 225 21.02 -6.73 -26.10
N GLY A 226 20.76 -6.32 -27.35
CA GLY A 226 19.44 -5.82 -27.78
C GLY A 226 18.31 -6.82 -27.54
N GLU A 227 18.50 -8.10 -27.89
CA GLU A 227 17.52 -9.16 -27.60
C GLU A 227 17.28 -9.35 -26.09
N LYS A 228 18.33 -9.25 -25.27
CA LYS A 228 18.22 -9.33 -23.80
C LYS A 228 17.42 -8.16 -23.25
N ILE A 229 17.67 -6.94 -23.72
CA ILE A 229 16.92 -5.73 -23.34
C ILE A 229 15.44 -5.93 -23.64
N GLU A 230 15.10 -6.36 -24.87
CA GLU A 230 13.71 -6.54 -25.28
C GLU A 230 12.99 -7.61 -24.44
N LYS A 231 13.62 -8.78 -24.25
CA LYS A 231 13.08 -9.83 -23.37
C LYS A 231 12.87 -9.33 -21.94
N LYS A 232 13.77 -8.47 -21.43
CA LYS A 232 13.69 -7.96 -20.07
C LYS A 232 12.60 -6.90 -19.91
N ARG A 233 12.43 -6.01 -20.90
CA ARG A 233 11.28 -5.07 -20.98
C ARG A 233 9.95 -5.81 -20.96
N GLN A 234 9.80 -6.87 -21.76
CA GLN A 234 8.58 -7.68 -21.77
C GLN A 234 8.33 -8.37 -20.42
N LYS A 235 9.38 -8.87 -19.76
CA LYS A 235 9.25 -9.46 -18.41
C LYS A 235 8.83 -8.43 -17.37
N ILE A 236 9.40 -7.22 -17.41
CA ILE A 236 9.02 -6.12 -16.52
C ILE A 236 7.55 -5.75 -16.73
N LYS A 237 7.13 -5.58 -17.98
CA LYS A 237 5.73 -5.27 -18.30
C LYS A 237 4.77 -6.34 -17.77
N LYS A 238 5.04 -7.62 -18.07
CA LYS A 238 4.21 -8.74 -17.56
C LYS A 238 4.16 -8.79 -16.04
N TYR A 239 5.27 -8.48 -15.37
CA TYR A 239 5.32 -8.41 -13.91
C TYR A 239 4.47 -7.26 -13.38
N GLN A 240 4.57 -6.06 -13.97
CA GLN A 240 3.74 -4.90 -13.63
C GLN A 240 2.25 -5.19 -13.83
N ASP A 241 1.87 -5.79 -14.96
CA ASP A 241 0.48 -6.13 -15.26
C ASP A 241 -0.07 -7.11 -14.21
N SER A 242 0.66 -8.19 -13.91
CA SER A 242 0.26 -9.19 -12.91
C SER A 242 0.17 -8.62 -11.50
N CYS A 243 1.10 -7.74 -11.10
CA CYS A 243 1.07 -7.09 -9.80
C CYS A 243 -0.08 -6.10 -9.68
N THR A 244 -0.36 -5.34 -10.74
CA THR A 244 -1.48 -4.38 -10.78
C THR A 244 -2.82 -5.11 -10.61
N GLU A 245 -3.01 -6.23 -11.32
CA GLU A 245 -4.19 -7.08 -11.18
C GLU A 245 -4.35 -7.61 -9.74
N LYS A 246 -3.27 -8.12 -9.14
CA LYS A 246 -3.29 -8.59 -7.75
C LYS A 246 -3.65 -7.48 -6.76
N LEU A 247 -3.01 -6.33 -6.87
CA LEU A 247 -3.30 -5.17 -6.02
C LEU A 247 -4.75 -4.72 -6.18
N GLN A 248 -5.29 -4.73 -7.40
CA GLN A 248 -6.69 -4.39 -7.64
C GLN A 248 -7.64 -5.38 -6.95
N ASN A 249 -7.39 -6.69 -7.03
CA ASN A 249 -8.22 -7.69 -6.36
C ASN A 249 -8.25 -7.50 -4.83
N HIS A 250 -7.12 -7.16 -4.22
CA HIS A 250 -7.04 -6.87 -2.79
C HIS A 250 -7.73 -5.55 -2.43
N ARG A 251 -7.62 -4.51 -3.28
CA ARG A 251 -8.37 -3.24 -3.12
C ARG A 251 -9.87 -3.45 -3.20
N ASP A 252 -10.34 -4.25 -4.15
CA ASP A 252 -11.76 -4.58 -4.29
C ASP A 252 -12.27 -5.36 -3.07
N LYS A 253 -11.46 -6.30 -2.54
CA LYS A 253 -11.78 -7.03 -1.32
C LYS A 253 -11.87 -6.11 -0.11
N LEU A 254 -10.90 -5.20 0.06
CA LEU A 254 -10.92 -4.19 1.11
C LEU A 254 -12.16 -3.30 1.01
N GLN A 255 -12.50 -2.83 -0.20
CA GLN A 255 -13.68 -2.01 -0.42
C GLN A 255 -14.97 -2.75 -0.04
N ARG A 256 -15.09 -4.04 -0.39
CA ARG A 256 -16.24 -4.86 0.03
C ARG A 256 -16.34 -4.95 1.55
N LEU A 257 -15.23 -5.19 2.25
CA LEU A 257 -15.20 -5.26 3.72
C LEU A 257 -15.61 -3.94 4.37
N LEU A 258 -15.19 -2.80 3.79
CA LEU A 258 -15.57 -1.46 4.27
C LEU A 258 -17.06 -1.21 4.11
N VAL A 259 -17.64 -1.48 2.92
CA VAL A 259 -19.09 -1.36 2.69
C VAL A 259 -19.88 -2.30 3.60
N GLU A 260 -19.35 -3.49 3.84
CA GLU A 260 -19.93 -4.47 4.74
C GLU A 260 -19.91 -4.07 6.23
N LEU A 261 -18.96 -3.21 6.63
CA LEU A 261 -18.90 -2.62 7.97
C LEU A 261 -19.88 -1.45 8.08
N GLU A 262 -19.98 -0.62 7.04
CA GLU A 262 -20.92 0.52 6.99
C GLU A 262 -22.38 0.05 7.09
N LYS A 263 -22.75 -1.02 6.37
CA LYS A 263 -24.09 -1.63 6.47
C LYS A 263 -24.44 -2.17 7.85
N LEU A 264 -23.44 -2.61 8.62
CA LEU A 264 -23.69 -3.04 9.99
C LEU A 264 -24.13 -1.87 10.86
N ASP A 265 -23.60 -0.67 10.61
CA ASP A 265 -23.96 0.52 11.36
C ASP A 265 -25.36 1.05 10.96
N ASP A 266 -25.76 0.93 9.69
CA ASP A 266 -27.10 1.32 9.19
C ASP A 266 -28.24 0.40 9.67
N ASP A 267 -28.00 -0.91 9.81
CA ASP A 267 -29.03 -1.88 10.28
C ASP A 267 -29.35 -1.72 11.79
N THR A 268 -28.75 -0.74 12.46
CA THR A 268 -28.91 -0.44 13.90
C THR A 268 -29.62 0.88 14.23
N GLU A 269 -29.96 1.72 13.25
CA GLU A 269 -30.87 2.89 13.41
C GLU A 269 -32.35 2.52 13.23
#